data_AF-A0A3Q3VVI7-F1
#
_entry.id   AF-A0A3Q3VVI7-F1
#
_cell.length_a   1.000
_cell.length_b   1.000
_cell.length_c   1.000
_cell.angle_alpha   90.00
_cell.angle_beta   90.00
_cell.angle_gamma   90.00
#
_symmetry.space_group_name_H-M   'P 1'
#
loop_
_entity.id
_entity.type
_entity.pdbx_description
1 polymer ?
#
loop_
_entity_poly.entity_id
_entity_poly.type
_entity_poly.pdbx_seq_one_letter_code
_entity_poly.pdbx_strand_id
1 'polypeptide(L)'
;MSFFGYRRELSKYEDVDEDELLASLSPEELAELEKELVDIDPDANIPIGLRQRDQTDKTPTGTFSREALMKYWENETRRLLEDEISGTSSKMVKETSSILKELKNALRPVSVERRGEEGSRPSTPMRSAHDQLMESIRSSSIRKLKRVSGGICATWTSFKIDISDISSMVPYILQRIELFRNR
;
A
#
# COMPACT_ATOMS: atom_id res chain seq x y z
N MET A 1 39.25 0.96 8.74
CA MET A 1 38.92 1.16 7.32
C MET A 1 40.20 1.50 6.59
N SER A 2 40.54 0.73 5.56
CA SER A 2 41.72 0.97 4.74
C SER A 2 41.64 2.34 4.06
N PHE A 3 42.51 3.27 4.45
CA PHE A 3 42.87 4.47 3.68
C PHE A 3 43.71 4.04 2.47
N PHE A 4 43.18 3.15 1.63
CA PHE A 4 43.89 2.51 0.54
C PHE A 4 43.61 3.27 -0.77
N GLY A 5 44.68 3.59 -1.51
CA GLY A 5 44.61 3.97 -2.93
C GLY A 5 44.52 5.45 -3.22
N TYR A 6 43.44 6.11 -2.78
CA TYR A 6 43.02 7.42 -3.32
C TYR A 6 44.10 8.51 -3.29
N ARG A 7 44.89 8.61 -2.21
CA ARG A 7 45.92 9.66 -2.08
C ARG A 7 47.04 9.56 -3.12
N ARG A 8 47.32 8.37 -3.65
CA ARG A 8 48.47 8.15 -4.56
C ARG A 8 48.12 8.41 -6.02
N GLU A 9 46.84 8.31 -6.37
CA GLU A 9 46.33 8.53 -7.73
C GLU A 9 45.97 10.00 -7.97
N LEU A 10 45.62 10.75 -6.92
CA LEU A 10 45.31 12.18 -6.99
C LEU A 10 46.50 13.05 -7.46
N SER A 11 47.74 12.64 -7.16
CA SER A 11 48.94 13.34 -7.63
C SER A 11 49.03 13.43 -9.17
N LYS A 12 48.34 12.56 -9.92
CA LYS A 12 48.28 12.63 -11.38
C LYS A 12 47.44 13.80 -11.91
N TYR A 13 46.53 14.31 -11.07
CA TYR A 13 45.60 15.38 -11.40
C TYR A 13 46.01 16.72 -10.78
N GLU A 14 47.05 16.74 -9.95
CA GLU A 14 47.50 17.94 -9.21
C GLU A 14 48.21 18.98 -10.10
N ASP A 15 48.81 18.53 -11.22
CA ASP A 15 49.52 19.39 -12.18
C ASP A 15 48.75 19.58 -13.51
N VAL A 16 47.47 19.18 -13.58
CA VAL A 16 46.66 19.36 -14.80
C VAL A 16 46.15 20.80 -14.85
N ASP A 17 46.34 21.47 -15.99
CA ASP A 17 45.82 22.82 -16.21
C ASP A 17 44.30 22.77 -16.46
N GLU A 18 43.54 23.19 -15.45
CA GLU A 18 42.07 23.17 -15.47
C GLU A 18 41.51 24.14 -16.50
N ASP A 19 42.16 25.30 -16.69
CA ASP A 19 41.69 26.34 -17.63
C ASP A 19 41.86 25.87 -19.09
N GLU A 20 42.98 25.20 -19.40
CA GLU A 20 43.20 24.60 -20.72
C GLU A 20 42.19 23.49 -21.02
N LEU A 21 41.93 22.62 -20.04
CA LEU A 21 40.96 21.54 -20.17
C LEU A 21 39.54 22.08 -20.44
N LEU A 22 39.13 23.11 -19.71
CA LEU A 22 37.82 23.76 -19.88
C LEU A 22 37.71 24.48 -21.23
N ALA A 23 38.78 25.12 -21.71
CA ALA A 23 38.79 25.78 -23.00
C ALA A 23 38.70 24.78 -24.19
N SER A 24 39.10 23.53 -23.99
CA SER A 24 38.99 22.47 -25.00
C SER A 24 37.57 21.94 -25.20
N LEU A 25 36.68 22.15 -24.23
CA LEU A 25 35.28 21.75 -24.29
C LEU A 25 34.49 22.69 -25.21
N SER A 26 33.54 22.14 -25.95
CA SER A 26 32.59 22.94 -26.70
C SER A 26 31.61 23.66 -25.76
N PRO A 27 30.99 24.77 -26.21
CA PRO A 27 30.00 25.48 -25.38
C PRO A 27 28.77 24.62 -25.02
N GLU A 28 28.45 23.61 -25.83
CA GLU A 28 27.36 22.65 -25.54
C GLU A 28 27.77 21.69 -24.41
N GLU A 29 29.00 21.17 -24.45
CA GLU A 29 29.54 20.30 -23.40
C GLU A 29 29.75 21.06 -22.08
N LEU A 30 30.16 22.33 -22.14
CA LEU A 30 30.23 23.20 -20.95
C LEU A 30 28.85 23.42 -20.31
N ALA A 31 27.81 23.61 -21.12
CA ALA A 31 26.44 23.77 -20.62
C ALA A 31 25.90 22.47 -19.99
N GLU A 32 26.26 21.32 -20.54
CA GLU A 32 25.93 20.02 -19.94
C GLU A 32 26.69 19.79 -18.63
N LEU A 33 27.95 20.20 -18.56
CA LEU A 33 28.77 20.11 -17.35
C LEU A 33 28.25 21.04 -16.22
N GLU A 34 27.82 22.27 -16.55
CA GLU A 34 27.14 23.17 -15.61
C GLU A 34 25.86 22.54 -15.06
N LYS A 35 25.06 21.92 -15.93
CA LYS A 35 23.82 21.21 -15.55
C LYS A 35 24.08 20.00 -14.65
N GLU A 36 25.16 19.26 -14.89
CA GLU A 36 25.56 18.11 -14.05
C GLU A 36 26.09 18.54 -12.68
N LEU A 37 26.83 19.66 -12.59
CA LEU A 37 27.29 20.20 -11.30
C LEU A 37 26.14 20.61 -10.37
N VAL A 38 25.00 21.02 -10.93
CA VAL A 38 23.77 21.30 -10.15
C VAL A 38 23.19 20.03 -9.51
N ASP A 39 23.47 18.84 -10.05
CA ASP A 39 23.04 17.55 -9.49
C ASP A 39 23.94 16.99 -8.39
N ILE A 40 25.24 17.24 -8.51
CA ILE A 40 26.26 16.55 -7.70
C ILE A 40 26.39 17.16 -6.31
N ASP A 41 26.07 18.45 -6.13
CA ASP A 41 26.22 19.11 -4.82
C ASP A 41 24.92 19.76 -4.30
N PRO A 42 23.90 18.97 -3.91
CA PRO A 42 22.86 19.51 -3.06
C PRO A 42 23.50 19.77 -1.68
N ASP A 43 23.55 21.04 -1.25
CA ASP A 43 24.07 21.46 0.07
C ASP A 43 23.76 20.41 1.14
N ALA A 44 24.80 19.90 1.81
CA ALA A 44 24.71 18.84 2.83
C ALA A 44 23.66 19.10 3.92
N ASN A 45 23.29 20.38 4.15
CA ASN A 45 22.24 20.77 5.09
C ASN A 45 20.81 20.58 4.57
N ILE A 46 20.63 20.38 3.26
CA ILE A 46 19.31 20.17 2.64
C ILE A 46 18.90 18.70 2.82
N PRO A 47 17.74 18.43 3.47
CA PRO A 47 17.20 17.07 3.64
C PRO A 47 17.06 16.35 2.30
N ILE A 48 17.31 15.04 2.29
CA ILE A 48 17.33 14.20 1.09
C ILE A 48 16.09 14.38 0.19
N GLY A 49 14.90 14.57 0.77
CA GLY A 49 13.65 14.75 0.03
C GLY A 49 13.50 16.11 -0.67
N LEU A 50 14.27 17.12 -0.26
CA LEU A 50 14.33 18.44 -0.91
C LEU A 50 15.42 18.52 -1.98
N ARG A 51 16.25 17.47 -2.10
CA ARG A 51 17.22 17.30 -3.20
C ARG A 51 16.58 16.69 -4.44
N GLN A 52 15.38 16.14 -4.30
CA GLN A 52 14.67 15.46 -5.37
C GLN A 52 14.15 16.49 -6.38
N ARG A 53 14.57 16.37 -7.64
CA ARG A 53 14.01 17.18 -8.74
C ARG A 53 12.53 16.88 -8.96
N ASP A 54 11.81 17.87 -9.45
CA ASP A 54 10.44 17.69 -9.91
C ASP A 54 10.43 16.65 -11.03
N GLN A 55 9.71 15.55 -10.82
CA GLN A 55 9.64 14.42 -11.75
C GLN A 55 8.78 14.70 -13.00
N THR A 56 8.35 15.93 -13.18
CA THR A 56 7.34 16.30 -14.18
C THR A 56 7.50 17.76 -14.59
N ASP A 57 7.73 17.97 -15.88
CA ASP A 57 7.67 19.31 -16.50
C ASP A 57 6.23 19.79 -16.73
N LYS A 58 5.22 18.98 -16.37
CA LYS A 58 3.81 19.36 -16.52
C LYS A 58 3.47 20.42 -15.50
N THR A 59 2.85 21.49 -15.97
CA THR A 59 2.20 22.47 -15.08
C THR A 59 1.20 21.73 -14.19
N PRO A 60 1.12 22.06 -12.89
CA PRO A 60 0.24 21.38 -11.96
C PRO A 60 -1.18 21.39 -12.52
N THR A 61 -1.73 20.19 -12.74
CA THR A 61 -3.05 20.00 -13.34
C THR A 61 -4.13 20.42 -12.34
N GLY A 62 -4.32 21.73 -12.20
CA GLY A 62 -5.33 22.34 -11.33
C GLY A 62 -5.13 22.09 -9.84
N THR A 63 -5.99 22.71 -9.03
CA THR A 63 -6.03 22.48 -7.60
C THR A 63 -6.74 21.16 -7.29
N PHE A 64 -6.14 20.32 -6.45
CA PHE A 64 -6.78 19.09 -5.98
C PHE A 64 -7.99 19.44 -5.10
N SER A 65 -9.20 19.17 -5.59
CA SER A 65 -10.44 19.35 -4.82
C SER A 65 -10.91 18.01 -4.25
N ARG A 66 -10.84 17.89 -2.91
CA ARG A 66 -11.35 16.72 -2.17
C ARG A 66 -12.84 16.50 -2.42
N GLU A 67 -13.63 17.57 -2.50
CA GLU A 67 -15.08 17.49 -2.73
C GLU A 67 -15.40 16.94 -4.13
N ALA A 68 -14.65 17.37 -5.14
CA ALA A 68 -14.79 16.83 -6.49
C ALA A 68 -14.47 15.33 -6.55
N LEU A 69 -13.42 14.89 -5.83
CA LEU A 69 -13.06 13.48 -5.73
C LEU A 69 -14.15 12.66 -5.05
N MET A 70 -14.63 13.10 -3.88
CA MET A 70 -15.69 12.40 -3.15
C MET A 70 -16.98 12.30 -3.99
N LYS A 71 -17.37 13.40 -4.65
CA LYS A 71 -18.54 13.42 -5.54
C LYS A 71 -18.39 12.47 -6.74
N TYR A 72 -17.18 12.38 -7.31
CA TYR A 72 -16.90 11.40 -8.37
C TYR A 72 -17.09 9.97 -7.88
N TRP A 73 -16.59 9.63 -6.69
CA TRP A 73 -16.71 8.29 -6.11
C TRP A 73 -18.16 7.93 -5.75
N GLU A 74 -18.92 8.88 -5.21
CA GLU A 74 -20.36 8.71 -4.96
C GLU A 74 -21.13 8.44 -6.26
N ASN A 75 -20.80 9.17 -7.33
CA ASN A 75 -21.41 8.99 -8.65
C ASN A 75 -21.02 7.65 -9.29
N GLU A 76 -19.75 7.25 -9.21
CA GLU A 76 -19.28 5.97 -9.75
C GLU A 76 -19.92 4.79 -9.01
N THR A 77 -20.03 4.87 -7.68
CA THR A 77 -20.72 3.87 -6.85
C THR A 77 -22.20 3.79 -7.20
N ARG A 78 -22.86 4.94 -7.41
CA ARG A 78 -24.25 4.99 -7.86
C ARG A 78 -24.44 4.36 -9.24
N ARG A 79 -23.55 4.66 -10.19
CA ARG A 79 -23.59 4.12 -11.55
C ARG A 79 -23.49 2.59 -11.55
N LEU A 80 -22.55 2.03 -10.79
CA LEU A 80 -22.39 0.58 -10.67
C LEU A 80 -23.65 -0.11 -10.12
N LEU A 81 -24.33 0.52 -9.15
CA LEU A 81 -25.59 0.00 -8.60
C LEU A 81 -26.75 0.08 -9.61
N GLU A 82 -26.84 1.18 -10.37
CA GLU A 82 -27.86 1.36 -11.42
C GLU A 82 -27.67 0.39 -12.59
N ASP A 83 -26.42 0.09 -12.97
CA ASP A 83 -26.08 -0.88 -14.00
C ASP A 83 -26.45 -2.32 -13.59
N GLU A 84 -26.26 -2.67 -12.30
CA GLU A 84 -26.69 -3.98 -11.75
C GLU A 84 -28.21 -4.14 -11.76
N ILE A 85 -28.94 -3.07 -11.43
CA ILE A 85 -30.42 -3.07 -11.35
C ILE A 85 -31.06 -3.06 -12.74
N SER A 86 -30.50 -2.33 -13.70
CA SER A 86 -31.09 -2.18 -15.04
C SER A 86 -30.71 -3.30 -16.03
N GLY A 87 -29.64 -4.05 -15.77
CA GLY A 87 -29.06 -4.98 -16.74
C GLY A 87 -29.61 -6.42 -16.78
N THR A 88 -30.24 -6.97 -15.72
CA THR A 88 -30.28 -8.45 -15.62
C THR A 88 -31.50 -9.12 -14.99
N SER A 89 -32.54 -8.38 -14.56
CA SER A 89 -33.52 -8.98 -13.64
C SER A 89 -34.43 -10.09 -14.22
N SER A 90 -34.57 -10.24 -15.55
CA SER A 90 -35.60 -11.16 -16.12
C SER A 90 -35.07 -12.37 -16.88
N LYS A 91 -33.84 -12.32 -17.40
CA LYS A 91 -33.23 -13.40 -18.18
C LYS A 91 -32.28 -14.26 -17.34
N MET A 92 -31.46 -13.64 -16.50
CA MET A 92 -30.51 -14.36 -15.64
C MET A 92 -31.19 -15.23 -14.59
N VAL A 93 -32.36 -14.85 -14.07
CA VAL A 93 -33.11 -15.68 -13.11
C VAL A 93 -33.59 -17.00 -13.74
N LYS A 94 -34.02 -16.98 -15.01
CA LYS A 94 -34.48 -18.19 -15.71
C LYS A 94 -33.32 -19.12 -16.02
N GLU A 95 -32.21 -18.57 -16.49
CA GLU A 95 -31.02 -19.33 -16.86
C GLU A 95 -30.34 -19.94 -15.63
N THR A 96 -30.16 -19.17 -14.55
CA THR A 96 -29.66 -19.69 -13.27
C THR A 96 -30.58 -20.77 -12.69
N SER A 97 -31.91 -20.60 -12.79
CA SER A 97 -32.87 -21.63 -12.34
C SER A 97 -32.77 -22.94 -13.12
N SER A 98 -32.43 -22.87 -14.41
CA SER A 98 -32.23 -24.04 -15.27
C SER A 98 -30.94 -24.78 -14.91
N ILE A 99 -29.85 -24.03 -14.74
CA ILE A 99 -28.52 -24.57 -14.37
C ILE A 99 -28.58 -25.26 -12.99
N LEU A 100 -29.24 -24.65 -12.00
CA LEU A 100 -29.41 -25.26 -10.68
C LEU A 100 -30.21 -26.57 -10.73
N LYS A 101 -31.16 -26.68 -11.66
CA LYS A 101 -31.97 -27.88 -11.86
C LYS A 101 -31.16 -29.03 -12.46
N GLU A 102 -30.28 -28.73 -13.41
CA GLU A 102 -29.34 -29.69 -14.00
C GLU A 102 -28.32 -30.18 -12.98
N LEU A 103 -27.66 -29.28 -12.25
CA LEU A 103 -26.68 -29.64 -11.22
C LEU A 103 -27.30 -30.53 -10.14
N LYS A 104 -28.54 -30.23 -9.71
CA LYS A 104 -29.26 -31.06 -8.73
C LYS A 104 -29.57 -32.47 -9.25
N ASN A 105 -29.84 -32.62 -10.54
CA ASN A 105 -30.10 -33.92 -11.14
C ASN A 105 -28.79 -34.72 -11.33
N ALA A 106 -27.70 -34.04 -11.70
CA ALA A 106 -26.38 -34.63 -11.84
C ALA A 106 -25.78 -35.07 -10.49
N LEU A 107 -26.10 -34.37 -9.41
CA LEU A 107 -25.68 -34.72 -8.04
C LEU A 107 -26.55 -35.77 -7.35
N ARG A 108 -27.55 -36.36 -8.03
CA ARG A 108 -28.24 -37.52 -7.44
C ARG A 108 -27.19 -38.63 -7.28
N PRO A 109 -26.96 -39.13 -6.06
CA PRO A 109 -25.97 -40.17 -5.84
C PRO A 109 -26.39 -41.40 -6.65
N VAL A 110 -25.52 -41.81 -7.59
CA VAL A 110 -25.64 -43.10 -8.25
C VAL A 110 -25.61 -44.15 -7.16
N SER A 111 -26.65 -44.96 -7.10
CA SER A 111 -26.84 -46.04 -6.13
C SER A 111 -25.55 -46.85 -5.97
N VAL A 112 -25.13 -46.96 -4.71
CA VAL A 112 -24.00 -47.73 -4.21
C VAL A 112 -24.06 -49.15 -4.75
N GLU A 113 -23.27 -49.49 -5.76
CA GLU A 113 -22.95 -50.90 -5.99
C GLU A 113 -21.53 -51.10 -6.54
N ARG A 114 -20.64 -51.43 -5.60
CA ARG A 114 -19.49 -52.34 -5.73
C ARG A 114 -18.33 -51.84 -6.61
N ARG A 115 -17.23 -51.42 -5.97
CA ARG A 115 -15.90 -52.06 -6.02
C ARG A 115 -14.75 -51.07 -5.74
N GLY A 116 -13.85 -51.49 -4.85
CA GLY A 116 -12.41 -51.24 -4.92
C GLY A 116 -11.91 -49.86 -4.50
N GLU A 117 -11.66 -49.67 -3.20
CA GLU A 117 -10.83 -48.58 -2.69
C GLU A 117 -9.34 -48.92 -2.90
N GLU A 118 -8.72 -48.37 -3.94
CA GLU A 118 -7.28 -48.05 -3.97
C GLU A 118 -7.06 -46.85 -4.94
N GLY A 119 -6.62 -45.70 -4.39
CA GLY A 119 -5.78 -44.71 -5.06
C GLY A 119 -6.40 -43.66 -6.01
N SER A 120 -6.59 -42.41 -5.52
CA SER A 120 -6.61 -41.21 -6.40
C SER A 120 -6.24 -39.88 -5.72
N ARG A 121 -5.76 -39.87 -4.48
CA ARG A 121 -5.17 -38.65 -3.89
C ARG A 121 -3.68 -38.87 -3.74
N PRO A 122 -2.79 -37.99 -4.25
CA PRO A 122 -1.38 -38.10 -3.92
C PRO A 122 -1.28 -37.98 -2.40
N SER A 123 -0.80 -39.03 -1.76
CA SER A 123 -0.51 -39.00 -0.33
C SER A 123 0.60 -37.98 -0.15
N THR A 124 0.23 -36.78 0.34
CA THR A 124 1.24 -35.83 0.81
C THR A 124 2.10 -36.61 1.80
N PRO A 125 3.46 -36.55 1.73
CA PRO A 125 4.28 -37.24 2.71
C PRO A 125 3.75 -36.84 4.07
N MET A 126 3.21 -37.78 4.84
CA MET A 126 2.66 -37.51 6.16
C MET A 126 3.79 -36.88 6.96
N ARG A 127 3.84 -35.55 7.01
CA ARG A 127 4.75 -34.82 7.88
C ARG A 127 4.10 -34.97 9.23
N SER A 128 4.35 -36.12 9.86
CA SER A 128 3.84 -36.45 11.19
C SER A 128 4.12 -35.31 12.16
N ALA A 129 5.28 -34.66 12.04
CA ALA A 129 5.63 -33.46 12.82
C ALA A 129 4.72 -32.25 12.53
N HIS A 130 4.33 -32.03 11.29
CA HIS A 130 3.44 -30.92 10.92
C HIS A 130 2.01 -31.17 11.40
N ASP A 131 1.50 -32.39 11.21
CA ASP A 131 0.16 -32.75 11.65
C ASP A 131 0.05 -32.79 13.18
N GLN A 132 1.08 -33.30 13.87
CA GLN A 132 1.19 -33.24 15.33
C GLN A 132 1.26 -31.80 15.84
N LEU A 133 1.98 -30.90 15.17
CA LEU A 133 2.01 -29.48 15.50
C LEU A 133 0.63 -28.85 15.31
N MET A 134 -0.04 -29.11 14.19
CA MET A 134 -1.36 -28.57 13.89
C MET A 134 -2.42 -29.08 14.88
N GLU A 135 -2.35 -30.35 15.29
CA GLU A 135 -3.22 -30.91 16.34
C GLU A 135 -2.91 -30.32 17.72
N SER A 136 -1.63 -30.10 18.03
CA SER A 136 -1.21 -29.45 19.28
C SER A 136 -1.68 -27.99 19.37
N ILE A 137 -1.68 -27.27 18.24
CA ILE A 137 -2.22 -25.90 18.15
C ILE A 137 -3.73 -25.92 18.35
N ARG A 138 -4.46 -26.78 17.61
CA ARG A 138 -5.92 -26.93 17.74
C ARG A 138 -6.36 -27.27 19.16
N SER A 139 -5.59 -28.11 19.86
CA SER A 139 -5.85 -28.52 21.24
C SER A 139 -5.20 -27.61 22.30
N SER A 140 -4.51 -26.55 21.89
CA SER A 140 -3.94 -25.56 22.80
C SER A 140 -5.01 -24.61 23.35
N SER A 141 -4.78 -24.04 24.53
CA SER A 141 -5.70 -23.10 25.16
C SER A 141 -4.93 -22.09 25.97
N ILE A 142 -5.39 -20.83 25.99
CA ILE A 142 -4.80 -19.76 26.80
C ILE A 142 -4.78 -20.09 28.30
N ARG A 143 -5.63 -21.02 28.74
CA ARG A 143 -5.66 -21.55 30.11
C ARG A 143 -4.42 -22.39 30.47
N LYS A 144 -3.70 -22.92 29.47
CA LYS A 144 -2.45 -23.70 29.65
C LYS A 144 -1.22 -22.79 29.80
N LEU A 145 -1.35 -21.48 29.62
CA LEU A 145 -0.24 -20.52 29.76
C LEU A 145 -0.14 -20.02 31.21
N LYS A 146 1.10 -19.80 31.69
CA LYS A 146 1.34 -19.16 32.99
C LYS A 146 0.83 -17.73 32.94
N ARG A 147 -0.06 -17.36 33.87
CA ARG A 147 -0.52 -15.97 34.00
C ARG A 147 0.67 -15.10 34.37
N VAL A 148 1.03 -14.20 33.47
CA VAL A 148 1.94 -13.09 33.75
C VAL A 148 1.04 -11.88 33.93
N SER A 149 1.02 -11.30 35.13
CA SER A 149 0.41 -10.00 35.37
C SER A 149 1.32 -8.93 34.77
N GLY A 150 1.31 -8.82 33.44
CA GLY A 150 1.87 -7.68 32.75
C GLY A 150 0.97 -6.50 33.01
N GLY A 151 1.39 -5.61 33.92
CA GLY A 151 0.80 -4.30 34.05
C GLY A 151 0.73 -3.66 32.66
N ILE A 152 -0.44 -3.14 32.34
CA ILE A 152 -0.71 -2.46 31.08
C ILE A 152 0.33 -1.35 30.94
N CYS A 153 1.34 -1.55 30.08
CA CYS A 153 2.09 -0.42 29.54
C CYS A 153 1.14 0.25 28.55
N ALA A 154 0.39 1.22 29.07
CA ALA A 154 -0.60 1.99 28.36
C ALA A 154 0.09 2.95 27.38
N THR A 155 0.26 2.55 26.12
CA THR A 155 0.56 3.52 25.04
C THR A 155 -0.23 3.27 23.75
N TRP A 156 -1.32 2.49 23.78
CA TRP A 156 -2.22 2.35 22.61
C TRP A 156 -3.72 2.46 22.94
N THR A 157 -4.10 3.00 24.10
CA THR A 157 -5.51 3.26 24.43
C THR A 157 -5.79 4.69 24.92
N SER A 158 -4.87 5.65 24.72
CA SER A 158 -5.03 7.01 25.26
C SER A 158 -5.72 8.00 24.30
N PHE A 159 -6.36 7.53 23.23
CA PHE A 159 -7.31 8.34 22.46
C PHE A 159 -8.72 7.81 22.67
N LYS A 160 -9.15 7.83 23.93
CA LYS A 160 -10.58 7.78 24.25
C LYS A 160 -10.99 9.24 24.41
N ILE A 161 -11.40 9.85 23.29
CA ILE A 161 -12.10 11.12 23.32
C ILE A 161 -13.38 10.84 24.08
N ASP A 162 -13.50 11.35 25.30
CA ASP A 162 -14.73 11.22 26.06
C ASP A 162 -15.82 12.01 25.33
N ILE A 163 -17.02 11.45 25.20
CA ILE A 163 -18.16 12.08 24.51
C ILE A 163 -18.49 13.46 25.13
N SER A 164 -18.17 13.63 26.41
CA SER A 164 -18.25 14.89 27.15
C SER A 164 -17.31 15.98 26.58
N ASP A 165 -16.11 15.60 26.13
CA ASP A 165 -15.13 16.54 25.58
C ASP A 165 -15.58 17.07 24.22
N ILE A 166 -16.23 16.23 23.40
CA ILE A 166 -16.82 16.65 22.13
C ILE A 166 -17.91 17.69 22.37
N SER A 167 -18.77 17.48 23.36
CA SER A 167 -19.86 18.40 23.69
C SER A 167 -19.34 19.79 24.14
N SER A 168 -18.23 19.82 24.87
CA SER A 168 -17.57 21.07 25.29
C SER A 168 -16.97 21.86 24.12
N MET A 169 -16.65 21.20 23.01
CA MET A 169 -15.99 21.79 21.86
C MET A 169 -16.96 22.27 20.77
N VAL A 170 -18.22 21.84 20.81
CA VAL A 170 -19.30 22.29 19.91
C VAL A 170 -19.46 23.83 19.86
N PRO A 171 -19.49 24.58 20.98
CA PRO A 171 -19.61 26.04 20.92
C PRO A 171 -18.40 26.72 20.26
N TYR A 172 -17.18 26.19 20.45
CA TYR A 172 -15.97 26.72 19.80
C TYR A 172 -15.95 26.45 18.30
N ILE A 173 -16.43 25.26 17.90
CA ILE A 173 -16.58 24.90 16.49
C ILE A 173 -17.63 25.79 15.81
N LEU A 174 -18.78 26.02 16.45
CA LEU A 174 -19.82 26.90 15.93
C LEU A 174 -19.35 28.36 15.85
N GLN A 175 -18.61 28.86 16.85
CA GLN A 175 -18.04 30.22 16.81
C GLN A 175 -17.00 30.38 15.70
N ARG A 176 -16.22 29.33 15.39
CA ARG A 176 -15.25 29.32 14.29
C ARG A 176 -15.93 29.29 12.91
N ILE A 177 -17.05 28.57 12.79
CA ILE A 177 -17.87 28.53 11.58
C ILE A 177 -18.56 29.87 11.34
N GLU A 178 -19.10 30.50 12.40
CA GLU A 178 -19.75 31.82 12.33
C GLU A 178 -18.76 32.94 11.93
N LEU A 179 -17.50 32.84 12.37
CA LEU A 179 -16.40 33.73 11.94
C LEU A 179 -15.97 33.50 10.48
N PHE A 180 -16.10 32.28 9.97
CA PHE A 180 -15.81 31.97 8.56
C PHE A 180 -16.94 32.40 7.62
N ARG A 181 -18.18 32.47 8.12
CA ARG A 181 -19.36 32.92 7.37
C ARG A 181 -19.49 34.44 7.27
N ASN A 182 -18.88 35.19 8.18
CA ASN A 182 -18.90 36.67 8.20
C ASN A 182 -17.62 37.32 7.64
N ARG A 183 -16.82 36.56 6.88
CA ARG A 183 -15.65 37.05 6.13
C ARG A 183 -15.91 36.90 4.65
#